data_AF-A0A9D7IF26-F1
#
_entry.id   AF-A0A9D7IF26-F1
#
_cell.length_a   1.000
_cell.length_b   1.000
_cell.length_c   1.000
_cell.angle_alpha   90.00
_cell.angle_beta   90.00
_cell.angle_gamma   90.00
#
_symmetry.space_group_name_H-M   'P 1'
#
loop_
_entity.id
_entity.type
_entity.pdbx_description
1 polymer ?
#
loop_
_entity_poly.entity_id
_entity_poly.type
_entity_poly.pdbx_seq_one_letter_code
_entity_poly.pdbx_strand_id
1 'polypeptide(L)'
;MASRCQAAFFQCLSAGGVVLLALLAAFLAWPALWIDFPDGLYRYIRFITRHSNVPVLYFGTLYKGDSIPPWHYPWLYTVLALPPLPVLLILSRAVRKAWNRCSGKTHHPSPVDPLLWMGFLTPLLVSSLPFAPKYDEVRLLLPAYGPMFLLAAQELAWWFGCFEEAVKARVRFPYRRLILLGVTVLILLPSIRIYPFNLVYFSPLIGGVSGAREKGFDLEYLGVSMHLLNPTLQKVAREGDVLLLAGCNALVYETGPEGWPPIPPGLFPVDFKMLREISFEKRSVFAILSSRYGDLGPEAHLVLDKLPALATVAFNGERLFSLHRITPEFVQQLPGELLKQQQQQISEPSQSL
;
A
#
# COMPACT_ATOMS: atom_id res chain seq x y z
N MET A 1 49.03 -10.71 -0.16
CA MET A 1 48.38 -9.71 -1.04
C MET A 1 47.65 -10.36 -2.22
N ALA A 2 48.29 -11.28 -2.96
CA ALA A 2 47.70 -12.00 -4.11
C ALA A 2 46.39 -12.77 -3.81
N SER A 3 46.26 -13.40 -2.63
CA SER A 3 45.04 -14.14 -2.24
C SER A 3 43.82 -13.26 -1.98
N ARG A 4 44.02 -12.00 -1.56
CA ARG A 4 42.93 -11.02 -1.38
C ARG A 4 42.45 -10.46 -2.72
N CYS A 5 43.34 -10.28 -3.69
CA CYS A 5 42.97 -9.86 -5.05
C CYS A 5 42.20 -10.95 -5.82
N GLN A 6 42.57 -12.22 -5.69
CA GLN A 6 41.82 -13.33 -6.31
C GLN A 6 40.41 -13.49 -5.71
N ALA A 7 40.27 -13.37 -4.38
CA ALA A 7 38.96 -13.40 -3.72
C ALA A 7 38.06 -12.24 -4.16
N ALA A 8 38.61 -11.03 -4.29
CA ALA A 8 37.87 -9.85 -4.77
C ALA A 8 37.45 -10.01 -6.24
N PHE A 9 38.31 -10.58 -7.10
CA PHE A 9 38.01 -10.83 -8.51
C PHE A 9 36.86 -11.85 -8.67
N PHE A 10 36.89 -12.96 -7.93
CA PHE A 10 35.77 -13.93 -7.92
C PHE A 10 34.49 -13.33 -7.34
N GLN A 11 34.57 -12.44 -6.35
CA GLN A 11 33.41 -11.74 -5.81
C GLN A 11 32.80 -10.76 -6.83
N CYS A 12 33.61 -10.00 -7.58
CA CYS A 12 33.11 -9.15 -8.66
C CYS A 12 32.50 -9.94 -9.82
N LEU A 13 33.12 -11.06 -10.21
CA LEU A 13 32.57 -11.97 -11.23
C LEU A 13 31.22 -12.56 -10.77
N SER A 14 31.09 -12.87 -9.48
CA SER A 14 29.85 -13.37 -8.89
C SER A 14 28.75 -12.29 -8.81
N ALA A 15 29.12 -11.02 -8.58
CA ALA A 15 28.16 -9.92 -8.55
C ALA A 15 27.57 -9.64 -9.94
N GLY A 16 28.40 -9.64 -10.98
CA GLY A 16 27.94 -9.55 -12.37
C GLY A 16 27.01 -10.71 -12.74
N GLY A 17 27.36 -11.93 -12.33
CA GLY A 17 26.49 -13.11 -12.49
C GLY A 17 25.14 -12.95 -11.78
N VAL A 18 25.11 -12.43 -10.55
CA VAL A 18 23.87 -12.18 -9.81
C VAL A 18 22.99 -11.13 -10.50
N VAL A 19 23.57 -10.04 -11.01
CA VAL A 19 22.82 -9.01 -11.74
C VAL A 19 22.23 -9.58 -13.03
N LEU A 20 23.01 -10.33 -13.81
CA LEU A 20 22.53 -10.98 -15.03
C LEU A 20 21.40 -11.98 -14.73
N LEU A 21 21.55 -12.79 -13.68
CA LEU A 21 20.51 -13.71 -13.23
C LEU A 21 19.26 -12.97 -12.76
N ALA A 22 19.41 -11.85 -12.06
CA ALA A 22 18.28 -11.03 -11.61
C ALA A 22 17.53 -10.39 -12.78
N LEU A 23 18.25 -9.85 -13.78
CA LEU A 23 17.65 -9.30 -14.99
C LEU A 23 16.96 -10.39 -15.81
N LEU A 24 17.58 -11.56 -15.95
CA LEU A 24 16.98 -12.70 -16.61
C LEU A 24 15.73 -13.18 -15.87
N ALA A 25 15.78 -13.29 -14.54
CA ALA A 25 14.63 -13.67 -13.73
C ALA A 25 13.50 -12.64 -13.83
N ALA A 26 13.80 -11.34 -13.80
CA ALA A 26 12.82 -10.27 -13.96
C ALA A 26 12.16 -10.31 -15.34
N PHE A 27 12.96 -10.51 -16.41
CA PHE A 27 12.45 -10.70 -17.75
C PHE A 27 11.56 -11.95 -17.82
N LEU A 28 12.01 -13.07 -17.26
CA LEU A 28 11.27 -14.33 -17.29
C LEU A 28 9.99 -14.29 -16.43
N ALA A 29 9.96 -13.47 -15.39
CA ALA A 29 8.80 -13.29 -14.53
C ALA A 29 7.74 -12.33 -15.11
N TRP A 30 8.02 -11.70 -16.26
CA TRP A 30 7.14 -10.69 -16.84
C TRP A 30 6.72 -11.06 -18.28
N PRO A 31 5.78 -12.01 -18.46
CA PRO A 31 5.35 -12.46 -19.79
C PRO A 31 4.83 -11.35 -20.71
N ALA A 32 4.27 -10.27 -20.14
CA ALA A 32 3.80 -9.13 -20.93
C ALA A 32 4.94 -8.41 -21.68
N LEU A 33 6.19 -8.48 -21.19
CA LEU A 33 7.37 -7.98 -21.92
C LEU A 33 7.76 -8.89 -23.09
N TRP A 34 7.27 -10.14 -23.18
CA TRP A 34 7.65 -11.07 -24.24
C TRP A 34 6.86 -10.88 -25.53
N ILE A 35 5.61 -10.44 -25.41
CA ILE A 35 4.68 -10.35 -26.54
C ILE A 35 5.14 -9.29 -27.56
N ASP A 36 5.64 -8.15 -27.06
CA ASP A 36 6.20 -7.08 -27.87
C ASP A 36 7.30 -6.37 -27.07
N PHE A 37 8.49 -6.97 -27.02
CA PHE A 37 9.56 -6.51 -26.13
C PHE A 37 10.00 -5.06 -26.37
N PRO A 38 10.32 -4.64 -27.61
CA PRO A 38 10.81 -3.28 -27.85
C PRO A 38 9.77 -2.23 -27.46
N ASP A 39 8.51 -2.44 -27.86
CA ASP A 39 7.45 -1.46 -27.60
C ASP A 39 6.97 -1.52 -26.14
N GLY A 40 6.87 -2.71 -25.55
CA GLY A 40 6.56 -2.90 -24.13
C GLY A 40 7.61 -2.26 -23.21
N LEU A 41 8.89 -2.40 -23.53
CA LEU A 41 9.98 -1.75 -22.81
C LEU A 41 9.92 -0.23 -22.97
N TYR A 42 9.68 0.28 -24.19
CA TYR A 42 9.52 1.71 -24.44
C TYR A 42 8.33 2.30 -23.65
N ARG A 43 7.17 1.65 -23.69
CA ARG A 43 5.98 2.04 -22.92
C ARG A 43 6.26 2.03 -21.43
N TYR A 44 6.96 1.01 -20.92
CA TYR A 44 7.33 0.93 -19.52
C TYR A 44 8.28 2.07 -19.11
N ILE A 45 9.36 2.31 -19.86
CA ILE A 45 10.31 3.40 -19.59
C ILE A 45 9.59 4.76 -19.64
N ARG A 46 8.73 4.97 -20.63
CA ARG A 46 7.92 6.18 -20.73
C ARG A 46 6.95 6.31 -19.57
N PHE A 47 6.34 5.22 -19.12
CA PHE A 47 5.45 5.20 -17.96
C PHE A 47 6.19 5.60 -16.70
N ILE A 48 7.30 4.93 -16.36
CA ILE A 48 8.07 5.23 -15.13
C ILE A 48 8.68 6.63 -15.13
N THR A 49 9.00 7.21 -16.30
CA THR A 49 9.59 8.56 -16.40
C THR A 49 8.57 9.69 -16.44
N ARG A 50 7.30 9.39 -16.77
CA ARG A 50 6.22 10.39 -16.87
C ARG A 50 5.07 10.13 -15.90
N HIS A 51 5.26 9.23 -14.94
CA HIS A 51 4.22 8.91 -13.98
C HIS A 51 3.98 10.10 -13.05
N SER A 52 2.72 10.55 -12.98
CA SER A 52 2.30 11.57 -12.02
C SER A 52 2.28 10.98 -10.61
N ASN A 53 2.63 11.77 -9.60
CA ASN A 53 2.46 11.37 -8.21
C ASN A 53 0.97 11.16 -7.90
N VAL A 54 0.61 9.96 -7.45
CA VAL A 54 -0.72 9.69 -6.90
C VAL A 54 -0.81 10.36 -5.53
N PRO A 55 -1.90 11.09 -5.22
CA PRO A 55 -2.05 11.76 -3.93
C PRO A 55 -1.90 10.80 -2.74
N VAL A 56 -1.32 11.29 -1.65
CA VAL A 56 -1.17 10.55 -0.38
C VAL A 56 -1.47 11.47 0.79
N LEU A 57 -2.32 11.02 1.71
CA LEU A 57 -2.48 11.65 3.01
C LEU A 57 -1.49 11.08 4.01
N TYR A 58 -0.63 11.94 4.55
CA TYR A 58 0.38 11.55 5.52
C TYR A 58 0.51 12.59 6.62
N PHE A 59 0.23 12.17 7.86
CA PHE A 59 0.13 13.04 9.04
C PHE A 59 -0.81 14.24 8.85
N GLY A 60 -1.96 14.03 8.23
CA GLY A 60 -2.96 15.06 7.95
C GLY A 60 -2.56 16.04 6.84
N THR A 61 -1.39 15.85 6.23
CA THR A 61 -0.94 16.63 5.08
C THR A 61 -1.17 15.85 3.80
N LEU A 62 -1.87 16.46 2.85
CA LEU A 62 -2.08 15.89 1.52
C LEU A 62 -0.90 16.23 0.61
N TYR A 63 -0.15 15.20 0.20
CA TYR A 63 0.92 15.29 -0.78
C TYR A 63 0.35 14.93 -2.16
N LYS A 64 0.43 15.85 -3.12
CA LYS A 64 -0.08 15.70 -4.49
C LYS A 64 0.75 16.52 -5.47
N GLY A 65 0.71 16.17 -6.76
CA GLY A 65 1.49 16.88 -7.79
C GLY A 65 2.98 16.81 -7.47
N ASP A 66 3.64 17.96 -7.36
CA ASP A 66 5.07 18.03 -7.05
C ASP A 66 5.40 17.95 -5.54
N SER A 67 4.38 17.94 -4.68
CA SER A 67 4.57 17.76 -3.24
C SER A 67 4.83 16.30 -2.92
N ILE A 68 6.02 16.00 -2.39
CA ILE A 68 6.49 14.64 -2.09
C ILE A 68 6.53 14.42 -0.57
N PRO A 69 6.02 13.29 -0.05
CA PRO A 69 6.13 12.94 1.37
C PRO A 69 7.58 12.93 1.88
N PRO A 70 7.81 13.15 3.19
CA PRO A 70 9.16 13.26 3.75
C PRO A 70 9.94 11.93 3.69
N TRP A 71 11.25 12.01 3.84
CA TRP A 71 12.18 10.87 3.73
C TRP A 71 11.84 9.68 4.65
N HIS A 72 11.21 9.95 5.80
CA HIS A 72 10.86 8.92 6.78
C HIS A 72 9.56 8.16 6.46
N TYR A 73 8.82 8.56 5.41
CA TYR A 73 7.60 7.89 4.93
C TYR A 73 7.75 6.37 4.75
N PRO A 74 8.70 5.85 3.94
CA PRO A 74 8.83 4.40 3.71
C PRO A 74 9.18 3.62 4.98
N TRP A 75 9.99 4.21 5.87
CA TRP A 75 10.36 3.59 7.14
C TRP A 75 9.16 3.49 8.07
N LEU A 76 8.37 4.56 8.17
CA LEU A 76 7.23 4.60 9.05
C LEU A 76 6.13 3.65 8.55
N TYR A 77 5.82 3.62 7.26
CA TYR A 77 4.87 2.64 6.70
C TYR A 77 5.35 1.20 6.89
N THR A 78 6.65 0.92 6.79
CA THR A 78 7.19 -0.42 7.08
C THR A 78 6.91 -0.85 8.52
N VAL A 79 6.98 0.08 9.48
CA VAL A 79 6.71 -0.23 10.90
C VAL A 79 5.21 -0.25 11.21
N LEU A 80 4.46 0.68 10.63
CA LEU A 80 3.07 0.93 11.01
C LEU A 80 2.06 0.14 10.19
N ALA A 81 2.34 -0.23 8.95
CA ALA A 81 1.42 -0.94 8.06
C ALA A 81 1.75 -2.44 7.95
N LEU A 82 2.71 -2.94 8.74
CA LEU A 82 3.02 -4.37 8.85
C LEU A 82 2.70 -4.92 10.25
N PRO A 83 2.42 -6.23 10.37
CA PRO A 83 2.38 -6.87 11.68
C PRO A 83 3.69 -6.60 12.46
N PRO A 84 3.63 -6.31 13.77
CA PRO A 84 4.83 -5.95 14.54
C PRO A 84 5.91 -7.04 14.59
N LEU A 85 5.52 -8.32 14.52
CA LEU A 85 6.43 -9.45 14.77
C LEU A 85 7.65 -9.47 13.81
N PRO A 86 7.49 -9.41 12.47
CA PRO A 86 8.63 -9.28 11.56
C PRO A 86 9.58 -8.12 11.88
N VAL A 87 9.05 -6.96 12.24
CA VAL A 87 9.83 -5.77 12.60
C VAL A 87 10.64 -6.03 13.88
N LEU A 88 9.98 -6.57 14.91
CA LEU A 88 10.63 -6.91 16.19
C LEU A 88 11.73 -7.97 16.01
N LEU A 89 11.52 -8.95 15.14
CA LEU A 89 12.53 -9.96 14.82
C LEU A 89 13.77 -9.31 14.18
N ILE A 90 13.60 -8.41 13.21
CA ILE A 90 14.72 -7.70 12.59
C ILE A 90 15.48 -6.82 13.59
N LEU A 91 14.76 -6.12 14.46
CA LEU A 91 15.37 -5.34 15.54
C LEU A 91 16.16 -6.26 16.50
N SER A 92 15.59 -7.40 16.90
CA SER A 92 16.27 -8.37 17.76
C SER A 92 17.55 -8.92 17.11
N ARG A 93 17.53 -9.14 15.79
CA ARG A 93 18.70 -9.55 15.00
C ARG A 93 19.80 -8.49 15.05
N ALA A 94 19.44 -7.23 14.84
CA ALA A 94 20.39 -6.11 14.87
C ALA A 94 21.05 -5.99 16.25
N VAL A 95 20.25 -6.02 17.33
CA VAL A 95 20.73 -5.98 18.72
C VAL A 95 21.64 -7.16 19.01
N ARG A 96 21.24 -8.38 18.66
CA ARG A 96 22.04 -9.59 18.88
C ARG A 96 23.38 -9.55 18.14
N LYS A 97 23.38 -9.12 16.88
CA LYS A 97 24.62 -8.99 16.10
C LYS A 97 25.56 -7.94 16.71
N ALA A 98 25.02 -6.81 17.17
CA ALA A 98 25.80 -5.81 17.88
C ALA A 98 26.37 -6.35 19.20
N TRP A 99 25.54 -7.03 20.00
CA TRP A 99 25.95 -7.65 21.26
C TRP A 99 27.06 -8.68 21.09
N ASN A 100 26.91 -9.59 20.12
CA ASN A 100 27.91 -10.62 19.84
C ASN A 100 29.26 -10.02 19.41
N ARG A 101 29.21 -8.92 18.63
CA ARG A 101 30.42 -8.17 18.25
C ARG A 101 31.11 -7.56 19.46
N CYS A 102 30.35 -6.95 20.37
CA CYS A 102 30.91 -6.39 21.62
C CYS A 102 31.45 -7.49 22.55
N SER A 103 30.84 -8.68 22.54
CA SER A 103 31.24 -9.83 23.37
C SER A 103 32.42 -10.63 22.80
N GLY A 104 33.05 -10.18 21.71
CA GLY A 104 34.14 -10.89 21.05
C GLY A 104 33.76 -12.23 20.41
N LYS A 105 32.45 -12.53 20.29
CA LYS A 105 31.99 -13.76 19.65
C LYS A 105 32.14 -13.62 18.13
N THR A 106 33.01 -14.43 17.54
CA THR A 106 33.15 -14.52 16.10
C THR A 106 31.94 -15.25 15.53
N HIS A 107 31.18 -14.57 14.66
CA HIS A 107 30.12 -15.18 13.89
C HIS A 107 30.56 -15.26 12.44
N HIS A 108 30.49 -16.45 11.83
CA HIS A 108 30.70 -16.59 10.40
C HIS A 108 29.51 -15.94 9.68
N PRO A 109 29.72 -14.82 8.95
CA PRO A 109 28.61 -14.19 8.25
C PRO A 109 28.12 -15.12 7.14
N SER A 110 26.81 -15.35 7.09
CA SER A 110 26.19 -16.00 5.93
C SER A 110 26.49 -15.16 4.68
N PRO A 111 26.93 -15.77 3.56
CA PRO A 111 27.19 -15.03 2.32
C PRO A 111 25.91 -14.43 1.72
N VAL A 112 24.72 -14.91 2.12
CA VAL A 112 23.42 -14.44 1.64
C VAL A 112 22.91 -13.24 2.45
N ASP A 113 23.37 -13.06 3.69
CA ASP A 113 22.91 -11.98 4.57
C ASP A 113 23.06 -10.58 3.96
N PRO A 114 24.21 -10.20 3.37
CA PRO A 114 24.36 -8.90 2.72
C PRO A 114 23.36 -8.69 1.58
N LEU A 115 23.07 -9.73 0.80
CA LEU A 115 22.11 -9.66 -0.30
C LEU A 115 20.69 -9.39 0.22
N LEU A 116 20.29 -10.04 1.31
CA LEU A 116 18.99 -9.80 1.93
C LEU A 116 18.88 -8.39 2.54
N TRP A 117 19.95 -7.92 3.20
CA TRP A 117 19.98 -6.55 3.72
C TRP A 117 19.96 -5.52 2.60
N MET A 118 20.66 -5.74 1.50
CA MET A 118 20.57 -4.85 0.34
C MET A 118 19.16 -4.89 -0.26
N GLY A 119 18.58 -6.06 -0.48
CA GLY A 119 17.21 -6.19 -0.98
C GLY A 119 16.15 -5.52 -0.09
N PHE A 120 16.36 -5.54 1.24
CA PHE A 120 15.49 -4.86 2.20
C PHE A 120 15.73 -3.34 2.24
N LEU A 121 16.98 -2.91 2.37
CA LEU A 121 17.32 -1.51 2.62
C LEU A 121 17.31 -0.66 1.34
N THR A 122 17.69 -1.22 0.19
CA THR A 122 17.80 -0.44 -1.05
C THR A 122 16.46 0.17 -1.47
N PRO A 123 15.33 -0.56 -1.52
CA PRO A 123 14.05 0.05 -1.87
C PRO A 123 13.62 1.13 -0.86
N LEU A 124 13.87 0.93 0.44
CA LEU A 124 13.55 1.93 1.47
C LEU A 124 14.39 3.20 1.32
N LEU A 125 15.70 3.05 1.10
CA LEU A 125 16.63 4.16 0.91
C LEU A 125 16.33 4.94 -0.38
N VAL A 126 16.04 4.25 -1.48
CA VAL A 126 15.66 4.88 -2.74
C VAL A 126 14.34 5.64 -2.57
N SER A 127 13.34 5.01 -1.95
CA SER A 127 12.05 5.67 -1.65
C SER A 127 12.20 6.84 -0.68
N SER A 128 13.24 6.88 0.15
CA SER A 128 13.53 8.01 1.05
C SER A 128 14.11 9.24 0.35
N LEU A 129 14.56 9.13 -0.90
CA LEU A 129 15.12 10.27 -1.63
C LEU A 129 14.06 11.36 -1.83
N PRO A 130 14.43 12.65 -1.76
CA PRO A 130 13.46 13.76 -1.79
C PRO A 130 12.69 13.87 -3.11
N PHE A 131 13.24 13.36 -4.20
CA PHE A 131 12.64 13.33 -5.54
C PHE A 131 11.99 11.99 -5.90
N ALA A 132 12.17 10.95 -5.08
CA ALA A 132 11.56 9.66 -5.36
C ALA A 132 10.04 9.76 -5.13
N PRO A 133 9.22 9.33 -6.10
CA PRO A 133 7.78 9.36 -5.95
C PRO A 133 7.37 8.40 -4.83
N LYS A 134 6.51 8.88 -3.92
CA LYS A 134 6.00 8.09 -2.79
C LYS A 134 4.49 8.11 -2.89
N TYR A 135 3.93 6.97 -3.25
CA TYR A 135 2.51 6.78 -3.42
C TYR A 135 2.10 5.36 -3.09
N ASP A 136 0.79 5.11 -3.01
CA ASP A 136 0.23 3.76 -2.87
C ASP A 136 0.73 2.96 -1.67
N GLU A 137 0.95 3.67 -0.55
CA GLU A 137 1.19 3.10 0.77
C GLU A 137 2.31 2.04 0.77
N VAL A 138 1.96 0.79 1.09
CA VAL A 138 2.89 -0.33 1.20
C VAL A 138 3.25 -0.96 -0.15
N ARG A 139 2.52 -0.66 -1.23
CA ARG A 139 2.72 -1.32 -2.54
C ARG A 139 4.10 -1.04 -3.11
N LEU A 140 4.56 0.21 -3.04
CA LEU A 140 5.92 0.58 -3.47
C LEU A 140 7.02 -0.05 -2.60
N LEU A 141 6.66 -0.50 -1.40
CA LEU A 141 7.58 -1.10 -0.43
C LEU A 141 7.61 -2.64 -0.51
N LEU A 142 6.71 -3.26 -1.30
CA LEU A 142 6.67 -4.72 -1.48
C LEU A 142 8.03 -5.35 -1.83
N PRO A 143 8.88 -4.75 -2.70
CA PRO A 143 10.20 -5.31 -2.99
C PRO A 143 11.10 -5.42 -1.75
N ALA A 144 10.95 -4.55 -0.74
CA ALA A 144 11.69 -4.61 0.50
C ALA A 144 11.22 -5.76 1.41
N TYR A 145 9.93 -6.10 1.36
CA TYR A 145 9.30 -7.00 2.33
C TYR A 145 9.68 -8.46 2.13
N GLY A 146 9.92 -8.92 0.91
CA GLY A 146 10.40 -10.29 0.67
C GLY A 146 11.71 -10.59 1.42
N PRO A 147 12.79 -9.81 1.17
CA PRO A 147 14.04 -9.93 1.91
C PRO A 147 13.89 -9.70 3.43
N MET A 148 13.03 -8.74 3.83
CA MET A 148 12.69 -8.48 5.23
C MET A 148 12.14 -9.74 5.93
N PHE A 149 11.16 -10.41 5.33
CA PHE A 149 10.55 -11.61 5.90
C PHE A 149 11.52 -12.79 5.96
N LEU A 150 12.43 -12.93 4.99
CA LEU A 150 13.49 -13.93 5.05
C LEU A 150 14.46 -13.67 6.21
N LEU A 151 14.87 -12.41 6.42
CA LEU A 151 15.69 -12.02 7.58
C LEU A 151 14.97 -12.29 8.91
N ALA A 152 13.68 -11.95 8.98
CA ALA A 152 12.85 -12.22 10.15
C ALA A 152 12.70 -13.72 10.41
N ALA A 153 12.50 -14.53 9.37
CA ALA A 153 12.37 -15.98 9.48
C ALA A 153 13.67 -16.65 9.98
N GLN A 154 14.83 -16.20 9.50
CA GLN A 154 16.12 -16.65 10.02
C GLN A 154 16.29 -16.32 11.50
N GLU A 155 15.84 -15.14 11.92
CA GLU A 155 15.91 -14.74 13.33
C GLU A 155 14.97 -15.54 14.21
N LEU A 156 13.74 -15.77 13.73
CA LEU A 156 12.78 -16.61 14.40
C LEU A 156 13.32 -18.03 14.58
N ALA A 157 13.94 -18.61 13.55
CA ALA A 157 14.58 -19.93 13.63
C ALA A 157 15.72 -19.97 14.68
N TRP A 158 16.48 -18.88 14.82
CA TRP A 158 17.49 -18.76 15.88
C TRP A 158 16.86 -18.76 17.28
N TRP A 159 15.83 -17.95 17.52
CA TRP A 159 15.09 -17.93 18.78
C TRP A 159 14.49 -19.30 19.13
N PHE A 160 13.97 -19.99 18.13
CA PHE A 160 13.50 -21.37 18.27
C PHE A 160 14.60 -22.33 18.72
N GLY A 161 15.80 -22.24 18.14
CA GLY A 161 16.94 -23.05 18.54
C GLY A 161 17.32 -22.82 19.99
N CYS A 162 17.45 -21.56 20.41
CA CYS A 162 17.75 -21.20 21.80
C CYS A 162 16.67 -21.70 22.78
N PHE A 163 15.40 -21.56 22.41
CA PHE A 163 14.29 -22.07 23.22
C PHE A 163 14.32 -23.60 23.33
N GLU A 164 14.57 -24.30 22.22
CA GLU A 164 14.64 -25.76 22.19
C GLU A 164 15.80 -26.29 23.06
N GLU A 165 16.97 -25.65 23.02
CA GLU A 165 18.10 -25.98 23.91
C GLU A 165 17.75 -25.79 25.38
N ALA A 166 17.09 -24.67 25.73
CA ALA A 166 16.67 -24.38 27.10
C ALA A 166 15.62 -25.39 27.63
N VAL A 167 14.73 -25.87 26.76
CA VAL A 167 13.62 -26.78 27.13
C VAL A 167 14.01 -28.26 27.05
N LYS A 168 14.87 -28.67 26.12
CA LYS A 168 15.41 -30.05 26.03
C LYS A 168 16.07 -30.49 27.33
N ALA A 169 16.63 -29.55 28.10
CA ALA A 169 17.16 -29.80 29.43
C ALA A 169 16.11 -30.24 30.46
N ARG A 170 14.80 -30.12 30.17
CA ARG A 170 13.72 -30.35 31.13
C ARG A 170 12.61 -31.31 30.68
N VAL A 171 12.30 -31.47 29.38
CA VAL A 171 11.17 -32.33 28.92
C VAL A 171 11.38 -32.90 27.50
N ARG A 172 10.93 -34.15 27.24
CA ARG A 172 11.07 -34.92 25.97
C ARG A 172 9.89 -34.80 24.96
N PHE A 173 9.00 -33.80 25.10
CA PHE A 173 7.75 -33.72 24.30
C PHE A 173 7.94 -33.04 22.91
N PRO A 174 7.08 -33.28 21.90
CA PRO A 174 7.15 -32.64 20.56
C PRO A 174 6.75 -31.15 20.54
N TYR A 175 7.23 -30.35 21.50
CA TYR A 175 6.92 -28.90 21.62
C TYR A 175 7.23 -28.12 20.36
N ARG A 176 8.25 -28.51 19.60
CA ARG A 176 8.64 -27.82 18.36
C ARG A 176 7.47 -27.71 17.37
N ARG A 177 6.68 -28.76 17.18
CA ARG A 177 5.53 -28.74 16.27
C ARG A 177 4.41 -27.83 16.79
N LEU A 178 4.13 -27.88 18.10
CA LEU A 178 3.09 -27.06 18.72
C LEU A 178 3.45 -25.58 18.73
N ILE A 179 4.72 -25.22 18.97
CA ILE A 179 5.16 -23.82 18.97
C ILE A 179 5.22 -23.30 17.53
N LEU A 180 5.70 -24.09 16.56
CA LEU A 180 5.62 -23.71 15.15
C LEU A 180 4.17 -23.50 14.71
N LEU A 181 3.25 -24.40 15.11
CA LEU A 181 1.82 -24.23 14.88
C LEU A 181 1.30 -22.95 15.56
N GLY A 182 1.64 -22.72 16.82
CA GLY A 182 1.23 -21.53 17.57
C GLY A 182 1.71 -20.24 16.94
N VAL A 183 2.99 -20.16 16.54
CA VAL A 183 3.55 -19.00 15.83
C VAL A 183 2.91 -18.82 14.46
N THR A 184 2.68 -19.91 13.72
CA THR A 184 1.98 -19.86 12.42
C THR A 184 0.56 -19.32 12.60
N VAL A 185 -0.19 -19.81 13.59
CA VAL A 185 -1.52 -19.31 13.92
C VAL A 185 -1.47 -17.84 14.33
N LEU A 186 -0.50 -17.42 15.15
CA LEU A 186 -0.35 -16.00 15.54
C LEU A 186 -0.03 -15.08 14.36
N ILE A 187 0.70 -15.57 13.35
CA ILE A 187 1.00 -14.82 12.12
C ILE A 187 -0.23 -14.76 11.20
N LEU A 188 -0.96 -15.87 11.03
CA LEU A 188 -2.09 -15.97 10.10
C LEU A 188 -3.39 -15.36 10.66
N LEU A 189 -3.58 -15.39 11.98
CA LEU A 189 -4.82 -14.95 12.62
C LEU A 189 -5.17 -13.48 12.32
N PRO A 190 -4.21 -12.52 12.34
CA PRO A 190 -4.49 -11.17 11.88
C PRO A 190 -5.00 -11.12 10.43
N SER A 191 -4.35 -11.81 9.50
CA SER A 191 -4.76 -11.83 8.08
C SER A 191 -6.16 -12.41 7.89
N ILE A 192 -6.54 -13.43 8.66
CA ILE A 192 -7.89 -13.99 8.63
C ILE A 192 -8.91 -13.00 9.21
N ARG A 193 -8.57 -12.33 10.32
CA ARG A 193 -9.48 -11.39 11.01
C ARG A 193 -9.75 -10.11 10.23
N ILE A 194 -8.79 -9.68 9.41
CA ILE A 194 -8.95 -8.46 8.63
C ILE A 194 -9.62 -8.71 7.28
N TYR A 195 -9.84 -9.95 6.85
CA TYR A 195 -10.54 -10.23 5.59
C TYR A 195 -11.97 -9.67 5.61
N PRO A 196 -12.47 -9.01 4.53
CA PRO A 196 -11.81 -8.77 3.23
C PRO A 196 -10.93 -7.51 3.16
N PHE A 197 -10.77 -6.78 4.26
CA PHE A 197 -10.03 -5.52 4.41
C PHE A 197 -8.51 -5.69 4.57
N ASN A 198 -7.89 -6.61 3.83
CA ASN A 198 -6.45 -6.91 3.96
C ASN A 198 -5.54 -5.71 3.65
N LEU A 199 -6.03 -4.73 2.91
CA LEU A 199 -5.33 -3.50 2.55
C LEU A 199 -5.64 -2.33 3.51
N VAL A 200 -6.52 -2.54 4.49
CA VAL A 200 -6.90 -1.55 5.51
C VAL A 200 -6.36 -2.02 6.86
N TYR A 201 -5.05 -2.23 6.91
CA TYR A 201 -4.36 -2.68 8.11
C TYR A 201 -3.35 -1.65 8.59
N PHE A 202 -3.48 -1.29 9.86
CA PHE A 202 -2.45 -0.60 10.61
C PHE A 202 -2.14 -1.40 11.88
N SER A 203 -0.87 -1.41 12.23
CA SER A 203 -0.36 -2.09 13.41
C SER A 203 -0.96 -1.49 14.69
N PRO A 204 -1.05 -2.29 15.76
CA PRO A 204 -1.42 -1.77 17.08
C PRO A 204 -0.50 -0.66 17.60
N LEU A 205 0.72 -0.49 17.03
CA LEU A 205 1.69 0.53 17.46
C LEU A 205 1.21 1.97 17.21
N ILE A 206 0.36 2.19 16.20
CA ILE A 206 -0.30 3.48 15.98
C ILE A 206 -1.73 3.51 16.55
N GLY A 207 -2.20 2.45 17.21
CA GLY A 207 -3.59 2.31 17.64
C GLY A 207 -4.50 1.67 16.58
N GLY A 208 -3.92 0.94 15.63
CA GLY A 208 -4.68 0.32 14.54
C GLY A 208 -5.26 1.35 13.57
N VAL A 209 -6.35 0.98 12.90
CA VAL A 209 -6.99 1.80 11.85
C VAL A 209 -7.52 3.13 12.42
N SER A 210 -8.15 3.11 13.60
CA SER A 210 -8.62 4.32 14.27
C SER A 210 -7.47 5.30 14.56
N GLY A 211 -6.36 4.82 15.12
CA GLY A 211 -5.23 5.67 15.42
C GLY A 211 -4.52 6.18 14.16
N ALA A 212 -4.48 5.39 13.08
CA ALA A 212 -4.01 5.86 11.77
C ALA A 212 -4.89 7.00 11.23
N ARG A 213 -6.22 6.88 11.34
CA ARG A 213 -7.16 7.94 10.95
C ARG A 213 -6.94 9.21 11.76
N GLU A 214 -6.86 9.09 13.09
CA GLU A 214 -6.65 10.23 13.99
C GLU A 214 -5.33 10.94 13.71
N LYS A 215 -4.31 10.20 13.29
CA LYS A 215 -3.03 10.76 12.85
C LYS A 215 -3.07 11.28 11.42
N GLY A 216 -4.16 11.12 10.68
CA GLY A 216 -4.29 11.60 9.30
C GLY A 216 -3.49 10.79 8.29
N PHE A 217 -3.63 9.47 8.33
CA PHE A 217 -3.16 8.57 7.27
C PHE A 217 -4.31 8.18 6.34
N ASP A 218 -3.97 7.94 5.07
CA ASP A 218 -4.86 7.18 4.18
C ASP A 218 -5.08 5.78 4.79
N LEU A 219 -6.34 5.39 4.93
CA LEU A 219 -6.71 4.09 5.49
C LEU A 219 -6.76 2.99 4.44
N GLU A 220 -6.82 3.37 3.17
CA GLU A 220 -7.18 2.46 2.11
C GLU A 220 -6.51 2.76 0.79
N TYR A 221 -5.97 1.68 0.23
CA TYR A 221 -5.36 1.66 -1.08
C TYR A 221 -6.40 1.64 -2.21
N LEU A 222 -6.38 2.68 -3.05
CA LEU A 222 -7.16 2.86 -4.30
C LEU A 222 -8.67 2.61 -4.23
N GLY A 223 -9.21 2.55 -3.01
CA GLY A 223 -10.59 2.28 -2.70
C GLY A 223 -11.07 0.85 -2.94
N VAL A 224 -10.18 -0.13 -2.81
CA VAL A 224 -10.46 -1.54 -3.09
C VAL A 224 -11.75 -2.07 -2.42
N SER A 225 -12.04 -1.73 -1.17
CA SER A 225 -13.22 -2.22 -0.43
C SER A 225 -14.54 -1.59 -0.86
N MET A 226 -14.53 -0.61 -1.78
CA MET A 226 -15.74 0.05 -2.26
C MET A 226 -16.69 -0.94 -2.97
N HIS A 227 -16.16 -2.02 -3.55
CA HIS A 227 -16.96 -3.09 -4.18
C HIS A 227 -18.00 -3.69 -3.23
N LEU A 228 -17.81 -3.60 -1.91
CA LEU A 228 -18.78 -4.04 -0.90
C LEU A 228 -20.09 -3.22 -0.95
N LEU A 229 -20.08 -2.05 -1.59
CA LEU A 229 -21.27 -1.23 -1.84
C LEU A 229 -22.06 -1.67 -3.09
N ASN A 230 -21.49 -2.50 -3.96
CA ASN A 230 -22.13 -2.92 -5.22
C ASN A 230 -23.51 -3.59 -5.02
N PRO A 231 -23.72 -4.49 -4.04
CA PRO A 231 -25.05 -5.07 -3.85
C PRO A 231 -26.13 -4.05 -3.50
N THR A 232 -25.78 -2.99 -2.76
CA THR A 232 -26.71 -1.90 -2.48
C THR A 232 -26.91 -1.06 -3.73
N LEU A 233 -25.83 -0.67 -4.40
CA LEU A 233 -25.89 0.13 -5.63
C LEU A 233 -26.76 -0.55 -6.70
N GLN A 234 -26.61 -1.87 -6.91
CA GLN A 234 -27.44 -2.67 -7.83
C GLN A 234 -28.94 -2.66 -7.50
N LYS A 235 -29.30 -2.55 -6.21
CA LYS A 235 -30.71 -2.54 -5.79
C LYS A 235 -31.38 -1.19 -5.98
N VAL A 236 -30.61 -0.10 -5.89
CA VAL A 236 -31.15 1.27 -5.83
C VAL A 236 -30.94 2.08 -7.10
N ALA A 237 -29.86 1.79 -7.84
CA ALA A 237 -29.53 2.47 -9.08
C ALA A 237 -30.40 1.98 -10.23
N ARG A 238 -30.70 2.88 -11.16
CA ARG A 238 -31.43 2.62 -12.39
C ARG A 238 -30.54 2.93 -13.59
N GLU A 239 -30.90 2.35 -14.72
CA GLU A 239 -30.23 2.67 -15.98
C GLU A 239 -30.30 4.17 -16.27
N GLY A 240 -29.14 4.77 -16.56
CA GLY A 240 -28.99 6.21 -16.79
C GLY A 240 -28.69 7.05 -15.55
N ASP A 241 -28.73 6.48 -14.34
CA ASP A 241 -28.22 7.15 -13.14
C ASP A 241 -26.70 7.38 -13.22
N VAL A 242 -26.20 8.30 -12.41
CA VAL A 242 -24.81 8.76 -12.45
C VAL A 242 -24.10 8.32 -11.18
N LEU A 243 -22.89 7.77 -11.31
CA LEU A 243 -22.07 7.35 -10.19
C LEU A 243 -20.87 8.30 -10.02
N LEU A 244 -20.94 9.15 -9.02
CA LEU A 244 -19.85 9.99 -8.58
C LEU A 244 -18.89 9.19 -7.69
N LEU A 245 -17.65 9.06 -8.13
CA LEU A 245 -16.59 8.40 -7.37
C LEU A 245 -15.68 9.47 -6.74
N ALA A 246 -15.60 9.47 -5.41
CA ALA A 246 -14.92 10.48 -4.63
C ALA A 246 -13.95 9.82 -3.65
N GLY A 247 -12.64 10.11 -3.72
CA GLY A 247 -11.67 9.41 -2.87
C GLY A 247 -11.21 8.06 -3.39
N CYS A 248 -11.48 7.74 -4.66
CA CYS A 248 -11.20 6.45 -5.24
C CYS A 248 -10.83 6.56 -6.72
N ASN A 249 -10.10 5.56 -7.21
CA ASN A 249 -9.67 5.53 -8.60
C ASN A 249 -10.80 4.98 -9.49
N ALA A 250 -11.41 5.85 -10.30
CA ALA A 250 -12.47 5.48 -11.23
C ALA A 250 -12.04 4.37 -12.23
N LEU A 251 -10.76 4.31 -12.61
CA LEU A 251 -10.24 3.25 -13.49
C LEU A 251 -10.37 1.86 -12.88
N VAL A 252 -10.23 1.72 -11.55
CA VAL A 252 -10.39 0.42 -10.86
C VAL A 252 -11.82 -0.08 -11.02
N TYR A 253 -12.78 0.83 -11.04
CA TYR A 253 -14.21 0.55 -11.18
C TYR A 253 -14.66 0.34 -12.63
N GLU A 254 -14.07 1.07 -13.58
CA GLU A 254 -14.38 0.97 -15.00
C GLU A 254 -13.78 -0.27 -15.67
N THR A 255 -12.52 -0.59 -15.36
CA THR A 255 -11.77 -1.60 -16.13
C THR A 255 -11.89 -3.01 -15.57
N GLY A 256 -12.47 -3.17 -14.36
CA GLY A 256 -12.68 -4.46 -13.68
C GLY A 256 -11.51 -5.47 -13.67
N PRO A 257 -10.21 -5.12 -13.79
CA PRO A 257 -9.20 -6.10 -14.21
C PRO A 257 -8.76 -7.03 -13.08
N GLU A 258 -9.15 -6.71 -11.83
CA GLU A 258 -8.77 -7.47 -10.64
C GLU A 258 -9.86 -8.45 -10.17
N GLY A 259 -10.85 -8.76 -11.03
CA GLY A 259 -11.90 -9.74 -10.70
C GLY A 259 -13.02 -9.20 -9.79
N TRP A 260 -13.12 -7.88 -9.67
CA TRP A 260 -14.21 -7.22 -8.94
C TRP A 260 -15.48 -7.20 -9.80
N PRO A 261 -16.69 -7.35 -9.21
CA PRO A 261 -17.92 -7.22 -9.97
C PRO A 261 -18.00 -5.81 -10.60
N PRO A 262 -18.24 -5.71 -11.92
CA PRO A 262 -18.25 -4.44 -12.62
C PRO A 262 -19.39 -3.55 -12.12
N ILE A 263 -19.26 -2.25 -12.39
CA ILE A 263 -20.37 -1.29 -12.23
C ILE A 263 -21.63 -1.89 -12.87
N PRO A 264 -22.80 -1.80 -12.19
CA PRO A 264 -24.07 -2.19 -12.79
C PRO A 264 -24.20 -1.59 -14.21
N PRO A 265 -24.51 -2.40 -15.23
CA PRO A 265 -24.62 -1.89 -16.59
C PRO A 265 -25.63 -0.73 -16.63
N GLY A 266 -25.25 0.36 -17.29
CA GLY A 266 -26.08 1.57 -17.43
C GLY A 266 -25.82 2.69 -16.42
N LEU A 267 -24.88 2.52 -15.47
CA LEU A 267 -24.35 3.62 -14.66
C LEU A 267 -23.15 4.29 -15.35
N PHE A 268 -23.13 5.63 -15.33
CA PHE A 268 -22.02 6.40 -15.86
C PHE A 268 -21.12 6.86 -14.71
N PRO A 269 -19.89 6.33 -14.58
CA PRO A 269 -18.92 6.84 -13.63
C PRO A 269 -18.52 8.25 -14.06
N VAL A 270 -18.56 9.17 -13.11
CA VAL A 270 -18.20 10.57 -13.34
C VAL A 270 -17.31 11.03 -12.19
N ASP A 271 -16.38 11.91 -12.51
CA ASP A 271 -15.66 12.67 -11.51
C ASP A 271 -16.46 13.92 -11.12
N PHE A 272 -15.98 14.64 -10.11
CA PHE A 272 -16.63 15.87 -9.67
C PHE A 272 -16.65 16.97 -10.75
N LYS A 273 -15.78 16.92 -11.76
CA LYS A 273 -15.74 17.92 -12.84
C LYS A 273 -16.90 17.70 -13.80
N MET A 274 -17.11 16.44 -14.18
CA MET A 274 -18.19 16.02 -15.08
C MET A 274 -19.57 16.27 -14.49
N LEU A 275 -19.72 16.35 -13.16
CA LEU A 275 -21.00 16.74 -12.53
C LEU A 275 -21.56 18.06 -13.08
N ARG A 276 -20.74 19.05 -13.46
CA ARG A 276 -21.27 20.34 -13.96
C ARG A 276 -21.84 20.26 -15.37
N GLU A 277 -21.36 19.31 -16.16
CA GLU A 277 -21.69 19.18 -17.58
C GLU A 277 -22.88 18.26 -17.81
N ILE A 278 -23.29 17.52 -16.77
CA ILE A 278 -24.39 16.58 -16.83
C ILE A 278 -25.70 17.31 -16.51
N SER A 279 -26.62 17.33 -17.47
CA SER A 279 -28.00 17.77 -17.23
C SER A 279 -28.71 16.79 -16.30
N PHE A 280 -28.99 17.24 -15.07
CA PHE A 280 -29.63 16.44 -14.01
C PHE A 280 -31.16 16.38 -14.12
N GLU A 281 -31.77 16.91 -15.18
CA GLU A 281 -33.19 17.27 -15.21
C GLU A 281 -34.18 16.14 -14.85
N LYS A 282 -33.77 14.85 -14.84
CA LYS A 282 -34.61 13.72 -14.38
C LYS A 282 -33.88 12.55 -13.67
N ARG A 283 -32.63 12.69 -13.21
CA ARG A 283 -31.77 11.53 -12.83
C ARG A 283 -31.21 11.63 -11.42
N SER A 284 -30.99 10.48 -10.76
CA SER A 284 -30.37 10.45 -9.44
C SER A 284 -28.85 10.35 -9.56
N VAL A 285 -28.13 11.08 -8.71
CA VAL A 285 -26.67 10.96 -8.59
C VAL A 285 -26.39 10.11 -7.36
N PHE A 286 -25.66 9.02 -7.55
CA PHE A 286 -25.12 8.23 -6.45
C PHE A 286 -23.68 8.67 -6.22
N ALA A 287 -23.33 8.99 -4.98
CA ALA A 287 -21.96 9.31 -4.62
C ALA A 287 -21.39 8.23 -3.71
N ILE A 288 -20.29 7.62 -4.14
CA ILE A 288 -19.44 6.79 -3.27
C ILE A 288 -18.35 7.70 -2.73
N LEU A 289 -18.33 7.82 -1.42
CA LEU A 289 -17.38 8.65 -0.70
C LEU A 289 -16.41 7.77 0.03
N SER A 290 -15.11 8.01 -0.14
CA SER A 290 -14.09 7.42 0.70
C SER A 290 -13.81 8.27 1.94
N SER A 291 -13.35 7.62 3.00
CA SER A 291 -12.66 8.27 4.12
C SER A 291 -11.26 8.75 3.75
N ARG A 292 -10.80 8.46 2.52
CA ARG A 292 -9.58 9.02 1.97
C ARG A 292 -9.72 10.55 1.81
N TYR A 293 -9.26 11.29 2.81
CA TYR A 293 -9.24 12.75 2.82
C TYR A 293 -8.37 13.34 1.68
N GLY A 294 -7.54 12.52 1.03
CA GLY A 294 -6.63 12.99 -0.01
C GLY A 294 -7.31 13.48 -1.30
N ASP A 295 -8.49 12.97 -1.65
CA ASP A 295 -9.13 13.37 -2.91
C ASP A 295 -10.33 14.32 -2.72
N LEU A 296 -10.77 14.53 -1.48
CA LEU A 296 -11.89 15.42 -1.14
C LEU A 296 -11.45 16.52 -0.17
N GLY A 297 -11.78 17.77 -0.50
CA GLY A 297 -11.55 18.88 0.42
C GLY A 297 -12.40 18.78 1.70
N PRO A 298 -12.01 19.44 2.81
CA PRO A 298 -12.76 19.44 4.08
C PRO A 298 -14.22 19.87 3.91
N GLU A 299 -14.49 20.80 2.99
CA GLU A 299 -15.82 21.27 2.67
C GLU A 299 -16.71 20.16 2.06
N ALA A 300 -16.13 19.28 1.24
CA ALA A 300 -16.87 18.17 0.65
C ALA A 300 -17.33 17.24 1.76
N HIS A 301 -16.45 16.92 2.71
CA HIS A 301 -16.82 16.13 3.89
C HIS A 301 -17.96 16.78 4.70
N LEU A 302 -17.91 18.10 4.95
CA LEU A 302 -18.97 18.81 5.69
C LEU A 302 -20.34 18.77 5.00
N VAL A 303 -20.36 18.86 3.67
CA VAL A 303 -21.60 18.76 2.91
C VAL A 303 -22.10 17.33 2.89
N LEU A 304 -21.21 16.38 2.68
CA LEU A 304 -21.55 14.98 2.51
C LEU A 304 -21.91 14.27 3.83
N ASP A 305 -21.37 14.71 4.96
CA ASP A 305 -21.77 14.23 6.30
C ASP A 305 -23.23 14.59 6.65
N LYS A 306 -23.83 15.56 5.93
CA LYS A 306 -25.25 15.90 6.09
C LYS A 306 -26.19 15.00 5.29
N LEU A 307 -25.66 14.24 4.33
CA LEU A 307 -26.47 13.34 3.52
C LEU A 307 -26.67 12.00 4.24
N PRO A 308 -27.89 11.45 4.29
CA PRO A 308 -28.11 10.11 4.80
C PRO A 308 -27.36 9.09 3.93
N ALA A 309 -26.58 8.22 4.56
CA ALA A 309 -25.92 7.11 3.87
C ALA A 309 -26.95 6.01 3.58
N LEU A 310 -27.01 5.58 2.32
CA LEU A 310 -27.76 4.39 1.90
C LEU A 310 -27.07 3.10 2.34
N ALA A 311 -25.74 3.11 2.34
CA ALA A 311 -24.91 2.04 2.86
C ALA A 311 -23.56 2.58 3.30
N THR A 312 -22.93 1.90 4.25
CA THR A 312 -21.62 2.26 4.78
C THR A 312 -20.77 1.01 4.86
N VAL A 313 -19.53 1.12 4.40
CA VAL A 313 -18.48 0.14 4.63
C VAL A 313 -17.62 0.68 5.76
N ALA A 314 -17.47 -0.10 6.82
CA ALA A 314 -16.67 0.27 7.98
C ALA A 314 -15.83 -0.90 8.46
N PHE A 315 -14.67 -0.60 9.03
CA PHE A 315 -13.77 -1.58 9.63
C PHE A 315 -13.29 -1.08 10.99
N ASN A 316 -13.43 -1.92 12.02
CA ASN A 316 -13.15 -1.56 13.43
C ASN A 316 -13.81 -0.25 13.89
N GLY A 317 -15.02 0.04 13.41
CA GLY A 317 -15.76 1.26 13.75
C GLY A 317 -15.39 2.48 12.90
N GLU A 318 -14.32 2.41 12.09
CA GLU A 318 -13.97 3.48 11.17
C GLU A 318 -14.70 3.33 9.84
N ARG A 319 -15.40 4.39 9.43
CA ARG A 319 -16.02 4.47 8.10
C ARG A 319 -14.92 4.49 7.05
N LEU A 320 -14.99 3.57 6.09
CA LEU A 320 -14.11 3.51 4.92
C LEU A 320 -14.79 4.09 3.69
N PHE A 321 -16.02 3.65 3.44
CA PHE A 321 -16.87 4.25 2.40
C PHE A 321 -18.28 4.48 2.88
N SER A 322 -18.95 5.43 2.24
CA SER A 322 -20.39 5.55 2.29
C SER A 322 -20.98 5.84 0.92
N LEU A 323 -22.10 5.16 0.64
CA LEU A 323 -22.91 5.38 -0.54
C LEU A 323 -24.03 6.35 -0.18
N HIS A 324 -24.14 7.45 -0.90
CA HIS A 324 -25.17 8.45 -0.73
C HIS A 324 -25.97 8.62 -2.02
N ARG A 325 -27.23 9.01 -1.88
CA ARG A 325 -28.03 9.50 -2.99
C ARG A 325 -28.09 11.01 -2.91
N ILE A 326 -27.52 11.66 -3.90
CA ILE A 326 -27.56 13.10 -4.08
C ILE A 326 -28.73 13.43 -5.01
N THR A 327 -29.64 14.27 -4.52
CA THR A 327 -30.74 14.76 -5.35
C THR A 327 -30.29 15.98 -6.17
N PRO A 328 -30.87 16.26 -7.33
CA PRO A 328 -30.54 17.44 -8.13
C PRO A 328 -30.61 18.75 -7.33
N GLU A 329 -31.57 18.86 -6.40
CA GLU A 329 -31.75 20.03 -5.54
C GLU A 329 -30.55 20.21 -4.60
N PHE A 330 -29.98 19.12 -4.10
CA PHE A 330 -28.79 19.17 -3.26
C PHE A 330 -27.54 19.60 -4.04
N VAL A 331 -27.42 19.16 -5.31
CA VAL A 331 -26.31 19.60 -6.18
C VAL A 331 -26.34 21.12 -6.37
N GLN A 332 -27.53 21.71 -6.52
CA GLN A 332 -27.70 23.16 -6.64
C GLN A 332 -27.36 23.91 -5.34
N GLN A 333 -27.42 23.24 -4.20
CA GLN A 333 -27.08 23.79 -2.88
C GLN A 333 -25.59 23.64 -2.51
N LEU A 334 -24.81 22.89 -3.30
CA LEU A 334 -23.36 22.78 -3.08
C LEU A 334 -22.72 24.17 -3.20
N PRO A 335 -21.91 24.60 -2.22
CA PRO A 335 -21.21 25.87 -2.28
C PRO A 335 -20.43 26.01 -3.60
N GLY A 336 -20.59 27.14 -4.29
CA GLY A 336 -19.87 27.38 -5.56
C GLY A 336 -18.34 27.34 -5.42
N GLU A 337 -17.81 27.62 -4.22
CA GLU A 337 -16.39 27.55 -3.85
C GLU A 337 -15.81 26.13 -3.87
N LEU A 338 -16.57 25.15 -3.36
CA LEU A 338 -16.25 23.72 -3.40
C LEU A 338 -16.00 23.22 -4.83
N LEU A 339 -16.76 23.78 -5.77
CA LEU A 339 -16.68 23.46 -7.19
C LEU A 339 -15.63 24.32 -7.94
N LYS A 340 -15.16 25.44 -7.36
CA LYS A 340 -14.13 26.32 -7.93
C LYS A 340 -12.72 25.96 -7.49
N GLN A 341 -12.51 25.55 -6.23
CA GLN A 341 -11.19 25.19 -5.70
C GLN A 341 -10.54 24.01 -6.44
N GLN A 342 -11.34 23.07 -6.97
CA GLN A 342 -10.81 21.99 -7.83
C GLN A 342 -10.57 22.42 -9.29
N GLN A 343 -11.29 23.41 -9.82
CA GLN A 343 -11.02 23.95 -11.15
C GLN A 343 -9.71 24.74 -11.16
N GLN A 344 -9.48 25.61 -10.17
CA GLN A 344 -8.21 26.35 -10.02
C GLN A 344 -7.03 25.43 -9.72
N GLN A 345 -7.21 24.35 -8.96
CA GLN A 345 -6.16 23.36 -8.69
C GLN A 345 -5.69 22.56 -9.91
N ILE A 346 -6.34 22.71 -11.06
CA ILE A 346 -6.07 21.92 -12.27
C ILE A 346 -5.87 22.82 -13.50
N SER A 347 -6.40 24.05 -13.46
CA SER A 347 -6.15 25.09 -14.47
C SER A 347 -4.87 25.88 -14.24
N GLU A 348 -4.10 25.65 -13.17
CA GLU A 348 -2.66 25.89 -13.23
C GLU A 348 -2.10 24.84 -14.19
N PRO A 349 -1.74 25.21 -15.43
CA PRO A 349 -0.95 24.29 -16.23
C PRO A 349 0.34 24.07 -15.44
N SER A 350 0.91 22.88 -15.52
CA SER A 350 2.32 22.66 -15.18
C SER A 350 3.19 23.57 -16.06
N GLN A 351 3.22 24.86 -15.74
CA GLN A 351 4.11 25.84 -16.32
C GLN A 351 5.36 25.82 -15.46
N SER A 352 6.47 25.42 -16.07
CA SER A 352 7.85 25.29 -15.52
C SER A 352 8.03 24.10 -14.58
N LEU A 353 8.89 23.10 -14.83
CA LEU A 353 10.15 22.98 -15.60
C LEU A 353 10.32 21.56 -16.17
#